data_AF-A0A165NHE7-F1
#
_entry.id   AF-A0A165NHE7-F1
#
_cell.length_a   1.000
_cell.length_b   1.000
_cell.length_c   1.000
_cell.angle_alpha   90.00
_cell.angle_beta   90.00
_cell.angle_gamma   90.00
#
_symmetry.space_group_name_H-M   'P 1'
#
loop_
_entity.id
_entity.type
_entity.pdbx_description
1 polymer ?
#
loop_
_entity_poly.entity_id
_entity_poly.type
_entity_poly.pdbx_seq_one_letter_code
_entity_poly.pdbx_strand_id
1 'polypeptide(L)' 'KPDPPRLKCPHEGCNHYAHAKGDMDRHLESRAHKEPAWDCRMCTTKCQRADSLKRH' A
#
# COMPACT_ATOMS: atom_id res chain seq x y z
N LYS A 1 13.84 19.72 -18.23
CA LYS A 1 13.57 19.81 -16.78
C LYS A 1 13.81 18.43 -16.19
N PRO A 2 14.54 18.28 -15.08
CA PRO A 2 14.66 16.98 -14.43
C PRO A 2 13.27 16.49 -13.99
N ASP A 3 12.98 15.21 -14.22
CA ASP A 3 11.77 14.54 -13.71
C ASP A 3 11.75 14.64 -12.18
N PRO A 4 10.62 15.00 -11.56
CA PRO A 4 10.55 15.07 -10.11
C PRO A 4 10.87 13.69 -9.49
N PRO A 5 11.61 13.66 -8.37
CA PRO A 5 12.00 12.41 -7.74
C PRO A 5 10.77 11.57 -7.39
N ARG A 6 10.74 10.34 -7.88
CA ARG A 6 9.70 9.35 -7.58
C ARG A 6 9.76 9.00 -6.10
N LEU A 7 8.74 9.42 -5.35
CA LEU A 7 8.57 9.12 -3.94
C LEU A 7 8.06 7.69 -3.82
N LYS A 8 8.83 6.83 -3.14
CA LYS A 8 8.37 5.49 -2.76
C LYS A 8 7.49 5.58 -1.52
N CYS A 9 6.41 4.81 -1.50
CA CYS A 9 5.57 4.73 -0.30
C CYS A 9 6.38 4.16 0.89
N PRO A 10 6.31 4.78 2.09
CA PRO A 10 6.98 4.27 3.30
C PRO A 10 6.34 3.00 3.89
N HIS A 11 5.17 2.57 3.42
CA HIS A 11 4.51 1.36 3.93
C HIS A 11 5.18 0.07 3.45
N GLU A 12 5.53 -0.79 4.41
CA GLU A 12 6.10 -2.11 4.15
C GLU A 12 5.07 -3.01 3.45
N GLY A 13 5.39 -3.45 2.23
CA GLY A 13 4.48 -4.21 1.37
C GLY A 13 3.78 -3.37 0.28
N CYS A 14 3.92 -2.04 0.28
CA CYS A 14 3.40 -1.19 -0.79
C CYS A 14 4.49 -0.86 -1.83
N ASN A 15 4.29 -1.31 -3.07
CA ASN A 15 5.16 -0.99 -4.21
C ASN A 15 4.71 0.25 -5.00
N HIS A 16 3.97 1.16 -4.37
CA HIS A 16 3.49 2.37 -5.03
C HIS A 16 4.56 3.47 -5.07
N TYR A 17 4.61 4.19 -6.20
CA TYR A 17 5.50 5.31 -6.42
C TYR A 17 4.68 6.51 -6.88
N ALA A 18 4.85 7.65 -6.22
CA ALA A 18 4.23 8.91 -6.61
C ALA A 18 5.28 9.86 -7.21
N HIS A 19 4.88 10.69 -8.17
CA HIS A 19 5.74 11.71 -8.77
C HIS A 19 5.68 13.04 -8.02
N ALA A 20 4.72 13.19 -7.11
CA ALA A 20 4.52 14.40 -6.32
C ALA A 20 4.16 14.06 -4.88
N LYS A 21 4.49 14.99 -3.97
CA LYS A 21 4.14 14.84 -2.55
C LYS A 21 2.63 14.80 -2.33
N GLY A 22 1.84 15.59 -3.07
CA GLY A 22 0.38 15.58 -2.95
C GLY A 22 -0.27 14.25 -3.37
N ASP A 23 0.27 13.60 -4.41
CA ASP A 23 -0.17 12.25 -4.79
C ASP A 23 0.22 11.20 -3.75
N MET A 24 1.40 11.33 -3.14
CA MET A 24 1.80 10.46 -2.03
C MET A 24 0.91 10.67 -0.81
N ASP A 25 0.57 11.91 -0.47
CA ASP A 25 -0.30 12.24 0.67
C ASP A 25 -1.69 11.62 0.50
N ARG A 26 -2.31 11.82 -0.66
CA ARG A 26 -3.59 11.18 -1.03
C ARG A 26 -3.50 9.66 -1.05
N HIS A 27 -2.37 9.10 -1.47
CA HIS A 27 -2.13 7.67 -1.44
C HIS A 27 -2.02 7.15 0.01
N LEU A 28 -1.35 7.88 0.90
CA LEU A 28 -1.24 7.57 2.33
C LEU A 28 -2.58 7.69 3.07
N GLU A 29 -3.44 8.62 2.67
CA GLU A 29 -4.82 8.73 3.17
C GLU A 29 -5.71 7.57 2.73
N SER A 30 -5.34 6.84 1.66
CA SER A 30 -6.09 5.68 1.21
C SER A 30 -6.09 4.59 2.27
N ARG A 31 -7.20 3.85 2.37
CA ARG A 31 -7.28 2.62 3.20
C ARG A 31 -6.27 1.54 2.76
N ALA A 32 -5.59 1.74 1.63
CA ALA A 32 -4.48 0.93 1.13
C ALA A 32 -3.29 0.83 2.10
N HIS A 33 -3.23 1.64 3.15
CA HIS A 33 -2.18 1.58 4.17
C HIS A 33 -2.68 1.34 5.59
N LYS A 34 -3.99 1.21 5.74
CA LYS A 34 -4.54 0.79 7.04
C LYS A 34 -4.11 -0.64 7.30
N GLU A 35 -3.88 -0.93 8.58
CA GLU A 35 -3.42 -2.24 8.99
C GLU A 35 -4.32 -3.31 8.35
N PRO A 36 -3.72 -4.26 7.61
CA PRO A 36 -4.48 -5.36 7.04
C PRO A 36 -5.11 -6.12 8.20
N ALA A 37 -6.42 -6.00 8.33
CA ALA A 37 -7.16 -6.64 9.41
C ALA A 37 -7.23 -8.18 9.27
N TRP A 38 -6.70 -8.71 8.17
CA TRP A 38 -6.82 -10.12 7.79
C TRP A 38 -5.43 -10.69 7.48
N ASP A 39 -4.84 -11.38 8.44
CA ASP A 39 -3.63 -12.17 8.25
C ASP A 39 -3.97 -13.59 7.77
N CYS A 40 -3.21 -14.09 6.80
CA CYS A 40 -3.29 -15.50 6.45
C CYS A 40 -2.54 -16.31 7.51
N ARG A 41 -3.22 -17.26 8.16
CA ARG A 41 -2.57 -18.09 9.18
C ARG A 41 -1.55 -19.08 8.61
N MET A 42 -1.59 -19.29 7.29
CA MET A 42 -0.75 -20.26 6.57
C MET A 42 0.45 -19.60 5.86
N CYS A 43 0.48 -18.28 5.71
CA CYS A 43 1.61 -17.56 5.11
C CYS A 43 1.71 -16.11 5.62
N THR A 44 2.85 -15.45 5.39
CA THR A 44 3.06 -14.05 5.79
C THR A 44 2.29 -13.02 4.94
N THR A 45 1.34 -13.47 4.10
CA THR A 45 0.50 -12.56 3.30
C THR A 45 -0.54 -11.90 4.17
N LYS A 46 -0.56 -10.57 4.14
CA LYS A 46 -1.55 -9.76 4.84
C LYS A 46 -2.50 -9.15 3.83
N CYS A 47 -3.80 -9.33 4.04
CA CYS A 47 -4.83 -8.85 3.15
C CYS A 47 -5.62 -7.71 3.81
N GLN A 48 -6.02 -6.74 2.99
CA GLN A 48 -6.77 -5.56 3.47
C GLN A 48 -8.26 -5.83 3.61
N ARG A 49 -8.74 -6.93 3.03
CA ARG A 49 -10.15 -7.30 2.96
C ARG A 49 -10.31 -8.80 3.15
N ALA A 50 -11.41 -9.19 3.80
CA ALA A 50 -11.77 -10.59 3.99
C ALA A 50 -12.01 -11.33 2.66
N ASP A 51 -12.57 -10.65 1.65
CA ASP A 51 -12.79 -11.24 0.32
C ASP A 51 -11.47 -11.56 -0.39
N SER A 52 -10.47 -10.69 -0.21
CA SER A 52 -9.13 -10.89 -0.75
C SER A 52 -8.43 -12.04 -0.04
N LEU A 53 -8.61 -12.18 1.29
CA LEU A 53 -8.10 -13.33 2.05
C LEU A 53 -8.82 -14.64 1.68
N LYS A 54 -10.13 -14.62 1.38
CA LYS A 54 -10.87 -15.81 0.95
C LYS A 54 -10.44 -16.32 -0.43
N ARG A 55 -10.02 -15.42 -1.32
CA ARG A 55 -9.58 -15.77 -2.68
C ARG A 55 -8.08 -16.09 -2.73
N HIS A 56 -7.32 -15.51 -1.81
CA HIS A 56 -5.92 -15.81 -1.54
C HIS A 56 -5.77 -17.24 -1.01
#